data_AF-A0A945GM44-F1
#
_entry.id   AF-A0A945GM44-F1
#
_cell.length_a   1.000
_cell.length_b   1.000
_cell.length_c   1.000
_cell.angle_alpha   90.00
_cell.angle_beta   90.00
_cell.angle_gamma   90.00
#
_symmetry.space_group_name_H-M   'P 1'
#
loop_
_entity.id
_entity.type
_entity.pdbx_description
1 polymer ?
#
loop_
_entity_poly.entity_id
_entity_poly.type
_entity_poly.pdbx_seq_one_letter_code
_entity_poly.pdbx_strand_id
1 'polypeptide(L)'
;MSLRQTVKIGDPLAEISRLTTELAAMRQRVAQLEREQAPPEQQPEANFSRPYRAEFDADIEFIGDFDIVQARGINISNGGICFEISEPLSFDMRFDCQGEERIRSANLAWMKSDTDNKYQLGFEFASANVGAEF
;
A
#
# COMPACT_ATOMS: atom_id res chain seq x y z
N MET A 1 -52.20 -32.39 39.75
CA MET A 1 -51.95 -33.14 38.49
C MET A 1 -51.03 -32.29 37.63
N SER A 2 -49.81 -32.76 37.36
CA SER A 2 -48.79 -32.02 36.61
C SER A 2 -48.39 -32.82 35.37
N LEU A 3 -48.71 -32.32 34.19
CA LEU A 3 -48.26 -32.85 32.91
C LEU A 3 -47.08 -31.98 32.44
N ARG A 4 -45.86 -32.48 32.62
CA ARG A 4 -44.68 -31.90 31.97
C ARG A 4 -44.56 -32.53 30.58
N GLN A 5 -44.82 -31.74 29.55
CA GLN A 5 -44.48 -32.09 28.18
C GLN A 5 -42.95 -32.12 28.04
N THR A 6 -42.41 -33.25 27.61
CA THR A 6 -41.01 -33.42 27.21
C THR A 6 -40.84 -32.99 25.76
N VAL A 7 -40.15 -31.88 25.53
CA VAL A 7 -39.70 -31.47 24.19
C VAL A 7 -38.56 -32.39 23.76
N LYS A 8 -38.73 -33.14 22.68
CA LYS A 8 -37.66 -33.93 22.07
C LYS A 8 -36.70 -32.96 21.36
N ILE A 9 -35.55 -32.71 21.98
CA ILE A 9 -34.46 -31.96 21.35
C ILE A 9 -33.85 -32.90 20.29
N GLY A 10 -33.95 -32.53 19.02
CA GLY A 10 -33.32 -33.26 17.91
C GLY A 10 -31.80 -33.22 17.99
N ASP A 11 -31.12 -34.07 17.22
CA ASP A 11 -29.67 -34.19 17.24
C ASP A 11 -29.00 -32.86 16.77
N PRO A 12 -28.34 -32.11 17.67
CA PRO A 12 -27.79 -30.80 17.34
C PRO A 12 -26.61 -30.90 16.35
N LEU A 13 -25.94 -32.06 16.27
CA LEU A 13 -24.84 -32.26 15.32
C LEU A 13 -25.35 -32.39 13.88
N ALA A 14 -26.52 -33.01 13.69
CA ALA A 14 -27.17 -33.10 12.40
C ALA A 14 -27.62 -31.72 11.89
N GLU A 15 -28.08 -30.86 12.80
CA GLU A 15 -28.50 -29.51 12.47
C GLU A 15 -27.31 -28.60 12.10
N ILE A 16 -26.20 -28.67 12.84
CA ILE A 16 -24.97 -27.92 12.52
C ILE A 16 -24.41 -28.36 11.16
N SER A 17 -24.38 -29.66 10.88
CA SER A 17 -23.91 -30.19 9.59
C SER A 17 -24.75 -29.64 8.43
N ARG A 18 -26.08 -29.67 8.56
CA ARG A 18 -27.00 -29.11 7.57
C ARG A 18 -26.76 -27.62 7.33
N LEU A 19 -26.66 -26.83 8.40
CA LEU A 19 -26.44 -25.38 8.32
C LEU A 19 -25.08 -25.03 7.69
N THR A 20 -24.05 -25.83 7.97
CA THR A 20 -22.71 -25.63 7.40
C THR A 20 -22.73 -25.88 5.88
N THR A 21 -23.42 -26.92 5.44
CA THR A 21 -23.60 -27.21 4.00
C THR A 21 -24.41 -26.11 3.31
N GLU A 22 -25.51 -25.65 3.91
CA GLU A 22 -26.33 -24.57 3.37
C GLU A 22 -25.55 -23.26 3.25
N LEU A 23 -24.76 -22.89 4.27
CA LEU A 23 -23.89 -21.71 4.24
C LEU A 23 -22.82 -21.79 3.15
N ALA A 24 -22.20 -22.96 2.94
CA ALA A 24 -21.21 -23.15 1.89
C ALA A 24 -21.83 -22.95 0.50
N ALA A 25 -23.03 -23.50 0.28
CA ALA A 25 -23.75 -23.35 -0.99
C ALA A 25 -24.17 -21.90 -1.26
N MET A 26 -24.64 -21.17 -0.24
CA MET A 26 -25.01 -19.76 -0.40
C MET A 26 -23.79 -18.89 -0.72
N ARG A 27 -22.64 -19.12 -0.07
CA ARG A 27 -21.39 -18.39 -0.36
C ARG A 27 -20.92 -18.60 -1.80
N GLN A 28 -21.00 -19.83 -2.32
CA GLN A 28 -20.65 -20.10 -3.72
C GLN A 28 -21.57 -19.35 -4.69
N ARG A 29 -22.87 -19.28 -4.39
CA ARG A 29 -23.84 -18.59 -5.25
C ARG A 29 -23.65 -17.07 -5.25
N VAL A 30 -23.31 -16.48 -4.10
CA VAL A 30 -22.94 -15.06 -4.01
C VAL A 30 -21.69 -14.78 -4.83
N ALA A 31 -20.64 -15.59 -4.69
CA ALA A 31 -19.40 -15.41 -5.47
C ALA A 31 -19.62 -15.53 -6.98
N GLN A 32 -20.56 -16.36 -7.43
CA GLN A 32 -20.93 -16.47 -8.83
C GLN A 32 -21.68 -15.21 -9.31
N LEU A 33 -22.65 -14.75 -8.55
CA LEU A 33 -23.42 -13.54 -8.89
C LEU A 33 -22.54 -12.28 -8.87
N GLU A 34 -21.57 -12.18 -7.96
CA GLU A 34 -20.59 -11.09 -7.93
C GLU A 34 -19.69 -11.10 -9.18
N ARG A 35 -19.33 -12.26 -9.71
CA ARG A 35 -18.57 -12.38 -10.98
C ARG A 35 -19.43 -12.05 -12.20
N GLU A 36 -20.69 -12.44 -12.19
CA GLU A 36 -21.63 -12.17 -13.30
C GLU A 36 -22.10 -10.72 -13.34
N GLN A 37 -22.12 -10.02 -12.19
CA GLN A 37 -22.48 -8.60 -12.08
C GLN A 37 -21.26 -7.66 -12.09
N ALA A 38 -20.04 -8.20 -12.15
CA ALA A 38 -18.85 -7.40 -12.36
C ALA A 38 -19.02 -6.62 -13.69
N PRO A 39 -18.99 -5.27 -13.66
CA PRO A 39 -18.97 -4.49 -14.89
C PRO A 39 -17.79 -4.95 -15.74
N PRO A 40 -17.87 -4.94 -17.08
CA PRO A 40 -16.67 -5.06 -17.89
C PRO A 40 -15.70 -3.99 -17.41
N GLU A 41 -14.53 -4.41 -16.92
CA GLU A 41 -13.47 -3.52 -16.48
C GLU A 41 -13.17 -2.55 -17.64
N GLN A 42 -13.74 -1.34 -17.56
CA GLN A 42 -13.29 -0.23 -18.36
C GLN A 42 -11.91 0.12 -17.83
N GLN A 43 -10.90 -0.50 -18.42
CA GLN A 43 -9.52 -0.06 -18.27
C GLN A 43 -9.51 1.42 -18.62
N PRO A 44 -9.15 2.33 -17.69
CA PRO A 44 -8.78 3.66 -18.08
C PRO A 44 -7.48 3.49 -18.85
N GLU A 45 -7.55 3.57 -20.18
CA GLU A 45 -6.39 3.79 -21.03
C GLU A 45 -5.84 5.20 -20.76
N ALA A 46 -5.23 5.36 -19.60
CA ALA A 46 -4.23 6.39 -19.39
C ALA A 46 -2.90 5.69 -19.65
N ASN A 47 -2.38 5.86 -20.87
CA ASN A 47 -0.99 5.58 -21.20
C ASN A 47 -0.09 6.52 -20.37
N PHE A 48 0.07 6.23 -19.08
CA PHE A 48 1.14 6.77 -18.26
C PHE A 48 2.41 6.02 -18.65
N SER A 49 2.97 6.37 -19.81
CA SER A 49 4.32 5.93 -20.15
C SER A 49 5.24 6.47 -19.05
N ARG A 50 5.78 5.57 -18.22
CA ARG A 50 6.75 5.92 -17.20
C ARG A 50 7.92 6.63 -17.90
N PRO A 51 8.35 7.81 -17.44
CA PRO A 51 9.45 8.52 -18.08
C PRO A 51 10.69 7.64 -18.15
N TYR A 52 11.43 7.79 -19.26
CA TYR A 52 12.66 7.06 -19.51
C TYR A 52 13.67 7.24 -18.37
N ARG A 53 14.30 6.13 -17.97
CA ARG A 53 15.34 6.09 -16.94
C ARG A 53 16.66 5.76 -17.60
N ALA A 54 17.58 6.72 -17.62
CA ALA A 54 18.94 6.48 -18.04
C ALA A 54 19.73 5.83 -16.90
N GLU A 55 20.62 4.90 -17.21
CA GLU A 55 21.67 4.48 -16.28
C GLU A 55 22.59 5.67 -15.98
N PHE A 56 22.89 5.87 -14.71
CA PHE A 56 23.69 6.99 -14.21
C PHE A 56 24.45 6.51 -12.98
N ASP A 57 25.75 6.78 -12.95
CA ASP A 57 26.64 6.47 -11.85
C ASP A 57 27.22 7.78 -11.31
N ALA A 58 26.88 8.12 -10.07
CA ALA A 58 27.38 9.29 -9.37
C ALA A 58 27.22 9.12 -7.86
N ASP A 59 28.12 9.78 -7.13
CA ASP A 59 27.95 9.99 -5.70
C ASP A 59 26.82 11.00 -5.47
N ILE A 60 25.87 10.63 -4.61
CA ILE A 60 24.69 11.45 -4.29
C ILE A 60 24.70 11.73 -2.79
N GLU A 61 24.63 13.01 -2.44
CA GLU A 61 24.42 13.45 -1.07
C GLU A 61 22.96 13.88 -0.86
N PHE A 62 22.37 13.40 0.23
CA PHE A 62 21.01 13.76 0.65
C PHE A 62 21.08 14.71 1.83
N ILE A 63 20.39 15.84 1.71
CA ILE A 63 20.21 16.81 2.77
C ILE A 63 18.73 16.78 3.15
N GLY A 64 18.43 16.16 4.29
CA GLY A 64 17.09 16.12 4.87
C GLY A 64 16.99 17.09 6.02
N ASP A 65 16.08 18.07 5.93
CA ASP A 65 15.72 18.96 7.03
C ASP A 65 14.37 18.51 7.60
N PHE A 66 14.41 17.53 8.50
CA PHE A 66 13.22 17.04 9.19
C PHE A 66 13.36 17.29 10.69
N ASP A 67 12.45 18.08 11.24
CA ASP A 67 12.36 18.29 12.69
C ASP A 67 11.49 17.19 13.32
N ILE A 68 10.17 17.24 13.09
CA ILE A 68 9.23 16.21 13.55
C ILE A 68 8.27 15.88 12.40
N VAL A 69 8.28 14.62 11.97
CA VAL A 69 7.31 14.12 10.98
C VAL A 69 6.16 13.42 11.70
N GLN A 70 4.94 13.89 11.48
CA GLN A 70 3.74 13.27 12.02
C GLN A 70 3.46 11.96 11.28
N ALA A 71 3.32 10.86 12.03
CA ALA A 71 3.09 9.53 11.49
C ALA A 71 1.98 8.81 12.24
N ARG A 72 1.19 8.01 11.51
CA ARG A 72 0.19 7.10 12.09
C ARG A 72 0.76 5.69 12.18
N GLY A 73 0.83 5.13 13.38
CA GLY A 73 1.24 3.74 13.58
C GLY A 73 0.26 2.76 12.94
N ILE A 74 0.78 1.75 12.25
CA ILE A 74 0.01 0.66 11.64
C ILE A 74 0.10 -0.60 12.51
N ASN A 75 1.32 -1.02 12.87
CA ASN A 75 1.55 -2.16 13.78
C ASN A 75 2.94 -2.08 14.43
N ILE A 76 3.13 -2.86 15.50
CA ILE A 76 4.40 -2.96 16.24
C ILE A 76 4.65 -4.41 16.62
N SER A 77 5.93 -4.80 16.61
CA SER A 77 6.43 -6.09 17.07
C SER A 77 7.66 -5.89 17.94
N ASN A 78 8.18 -6.97 18.55
CA ASN A 78 9.42 -6.92 19.33
C ASN A 78 10.65 -6.51 18.49
N GLY A 79 10.57 -6.62 17.16
CA GLY A 79 11.68 -6.33 16.24
C GLY A 79 11.53 -5.06 15.41
N GLY A 80 10.41 -4.35 15.48
CA GLY A 80 10.19 -3.16 14.67
C GLY A 80 8.78 -2.59 14.71
N ILE A 81 8.62 -1.41 14.11
CA ILE A 81 7.37 -0.66 14.02
C ILE A 81 7.09 -0.31 12.55
N CYS A 82 5.82 -0.43 12.15
CA CYS A 82 5.32 0.01 10.86
C CYS A 82 4.39 1.22 11.09
N PHE A 83 4.60 2.29 10.33
CA PHE A 83 3.81 3.50 10.37
C PHE A 83 3.65 4.06 8.95
N GLU A 84 2.66 4.91 8.77
CA GLU A 84 2.46 5.70 7.56
C GLU A 84 2.60 7.19 7.88
N ILE A 85 3.00 7.97 6.88
CA ILE A 85 3.09 9.42 6.94
C ILE A 85 2.17 9.97 5.85
N SER A 86 1.44 11.05 6.14
CA SER A 86 0.51 11.68 5.18
C SER A 86 1.20 12.67 4.24
N GLU A 87 2.36 13.17 4.62
CA GLU A 87 3.17 14.13 3.87
C GLU A 87 4.38 13.44 3.21
N PRO A 88 4.76 13.84 1.99
CA PRO A 88 5.96 13.31 1.35
C PRO A 88 7.22 13.71 2.12
N LEU A 89 8.17 12.80 2.24
CA LEU A 89 9.51 13.11 2.77
C LEU A 89 10.33 13.78 1.68
N SER A 90 10.53 15.10 1.81
CA SER A 90 11.30 15.92 0.86
C SER A 90 12.76 16.03 1.26
N PHE A 91 13.66 15.91 0.29
CA PHE A 91 15.10 16.03 0.47
C PHE A 91 15.67 16.97 -0.59
N ASP A 92 16.66 17.76 -0.22
CA ASP A 92 17.55 18.39 -1.19
C ASP A 92 18.66 17.41 -1.56
N MET A 93 18.86 17.22 -2.86
CA MET A 93 19.87 16.31 -3.38
C MET A 93 20.94 17.10 -4.09
N ARG A 94 22.19 16.78 -3.77
CA ARG A 94 23.37 17.29 -4.44
C ARG A 94 24.08 16.15 -5.13
N PHE A 95 24.29 16.30 -6.43
CA PHE A 95 24.96 15.29 -7.26
C PHE A 95 25.63 15.94 -8.46
N ASP A 96 26.74 15.36 -8.90
CA ASP A 96 27.45 15.77 -10.11
C ASP A 96 26.85 15.10 -11.34
N CYS A 97 26.38 15.89 -12.30
CA CYS A 97 25.87 15.39 -13.56
C CYS A 97 26.62 16.05 -14.72
N GLN A 98 27.35 15.26 -15.50
CA GLN A 98 28.14 15.76 -16.64
C GLN A 98 29.21 16.80 -16.24
N GLY A 99 29.76 16.68 -15.03
CA GLY A 99 30.77 17.60 -14.49
C GLY A 99 30.19 18.91 -13.93
N GLU A 100 28.86 19.02 -13.84
CA GLU A 100 28.18 20.12 -13.16
C GLU A 100 27.53 19.62 -11.87
N GLU A 101 27.85 20.29 -10.75
CA GLU A 101 27.14 20.08 -9.50
C GLU A 101 25.69 20.59 -9.65
N ARG A 102 24.71 19.74 -9.32
CA ARG A 102 23.30 20.10 -9.36
C ARG A 102 22.67 19.89 -8.00
N ILE A 103 21.86 20.87 -7.61
CA ILE A 103 20.99 20.79 -6.44
C ILE A 103 19.54 20.71 -6.91
N ARG A 104 18.80 19.72 -6.41
CA ARG A 104 17.38 19.49 -6.71
C ARG A 104 16.64 18.96 -5.49
N SER A 105 15.50 19.56 -5.20
CA SER A 105 14.57 19.02 -4.20
C SER A 105 13.76 17.86 -4.80
N ALA A 106 13.56 16.79 -4.03
CA ALA A 106 12.78 15.63 -4.45
C ALA A 106 12.11 14.93 -3.28
N ASN A 107 10.98 14.28 -3.56
CA ASN A 107 10.16 13.56 -2.60
C ASN A 107 10.44 12.06 -2.68
N LEU A 108 10.54 11.39 -1.54
CA LEU A 108 10.64 9.94 -1.49
C LEU A 108 9.34 9.31 -2.02
N ALA A 109 9.44 8.57 -3.12
CA ALA A 109 8.30 7.93 -3.78
C ALA A 109 8.18 6.45 -3.39
N TRP A 110 9.30 5.76 -3.20
CA TRP A 110 9.33 4.37 -2.73
C TRP A 110 10.68 4.01 -2.13
N MET A 111 10.68 2.99 -1.27
CA MET A 111 11.88 2.37 -0.74
C MET A 111 11.73 0.85 -0.80
N LYS A 112 12.80 0.15 -1.15
CA LYS A 112 12.86 -1.30 -1.17
C LYS A 112 14.16 -1.77 -0.52
N SER A 113 14.07 -2.70 0.42
CA SER A 113 15.23 -3.43 0.92
C SER A 113 15.57 -4.59 -0.01
N ASP A 114 16.86 -4.81 -0.24
CA ASP A 114 17.40 -5.99 -0.90
C ASP A 114 18.00 -6.97 0.11
N THR A 115 18.29 -8.21 -0.31
CA THR A 115 18.79 -9.28 0.57
C THR A 115 20.15 -9.02 1.22
N ASP A 116 20.93 -8.06 0.68
CA ASP A 116 22.30 -7.74 1.11
C ASP A 116 22.38 -6.50 2.01
N ASN A 117 21.32 -6.17 2.77
CA ASN A 117 21.22 -4.91 3.54
C ASN A 117 21.38 -3.63 2.69
N LYS A 118 21.16 -3.75 1.37
CA LYS A 118 21.12 -2.61 0.47
C LYS A 118 19.69 -2.07 0.43
N TYR A 119 19.55 -0.75 0.39
CA TYR A 119 18.27 -0.09 0.22
C TYR A 119 18.27 0.64 -1.12
N GLN A 120 17.25 0.37 -1.92
CA GLN A 120 16.96 1.15 -3.11
C GLN A 120 15.88 2.16 -2.75
N LEU A 121 16.18 3.43 -2.94
CA LEU A 121 15.24 4.53 -2.74
C LEU A 121 14.95 5.17 -4.09
N GLY A 122 13.67 5.34 -4.39
CA GLY A 122 13.24 6.06 -5.57
C GLY A 122 12.60 7.37 -5.17
N PHE A 123 13.01 8.42 -5.86
CA PHE A 123 12.54 9.77 -5.62
C PHE A 123 11.83 10.32 -6.86
N GLU A 124 10.93 11.26 -6.61
CA GLU A 124 10.31 12.09 -7.62
C GLU A 124 10.76 13.53 -7.40
N PHE A 125 11.41 14.13 -8.40
CA PHE A 125 11.82 15.53 -8.30
C PHE A 125 10.61 16.42 -8.06
N ALA A 126 10.73 17.33 -7.10
CA ALA A 126 9.73 18.36 -6.90
C ALA A 126 9.64 19.18 -8.19
N SER A 127 8.42 19.40 -8.67
CA SER A 127 8.21 20.33 -9.78
C SER A 127 8.76 21.69 -9.34
N ALA A 128 9.73 22.24 -10.07
CA ALA A 128 10.19 23.58 -9.81
C ALA A 128 8.95 24.48 -9.86
N ASN A 129 8.57 25.08 -8.74
CA ASN A 129 7.61 26.17 -8.75
C ASN A 129 8.25 27.30 -9.55
N VAL A 130 7.94 27.36 -10.84
CA VAL A 130 8.14 28.56 -11.66
C VAL A 130 7.06 29.54 -11.21
N GLY A 131 7.39 30.31 -10.16
CA GLY A 131 6.57 31.37 -9.56
C GLY A 131 7.00 31.57 -8.11
N ALA A 132 7.67 32.65 -7.71
CA ALA A 132 7.34 34.02 -8.04
C ALA A 132 8.51 34.83 -8.63
N GLU A 133 8.13 35.69 -9.55
CA GLU A 133 8.89 36.79 -10.11
C GLU A 133 9.15 37.87 -9.04
N PHE A 134 10.31 38.53 -9.16
CA PHE A 134 10.79 39.79 -8.53
C PHE A 134 10.94 39.88 -7.01
#